data_AF-A0A892ZGB9-F1
#
_entry.id   AF-A0A892ZGB9-F1
#
_cell.length_a   1.000
_cell.length_b   1.000
_cell.length_c   1.000
_cell.angle_alpha   90.00
_cell.angle_beta   90.00
_cell.angle_gamma   90.00
#
_symmetry.space_group_name_H-M   'P 1'
#
loop_
_entity.id
_entity.type
_entity.pdbx_description
1 polymer ?
#
loop_
_entity_poly.entity_id
_entity_poly.type
_entity_poly.pdbx_seq_one_letter_code
_entity_poly.pdbx_strand_id
1 'polypeptide(L)'
;MWKYISLLAACSTKHSSTAYAIGAYDSKGNLLSKRADVKSNEAGITTARDTLCQVYPRAVIRVTNHSNGEEMTQYSPYRCR
;
A
#
# COMPACT_ATOMS: atom_id res chain seq x y z
N MET A 1 26.27 16.25 -45.14
CA MET A 1 26.19 14.92 -44.49
C MET A 1 25.37 15.09 -43.22
N TRP A 2 24.23 14.41 -43.14
CA TRP A 2 23.18 14.63 -42.14
C TRP A 2 23.64 14.12 -40.76
N LYS A 3 23.72 15.00 -39.76
CA LYS A 3 23.96 14.64 -38.36
C LYS A 3 22.67 14.04 -37.78
N TYR A 4 22.65 12.73 -37.56
CA TYR A 4 21.62 12.07 -36.77
C TYR A 4 21.86 12.35 -35.28
N ILE A 5 21.00 13.14 -34.67
CA ILE A 5 20.98 13.36 -33.21
C ILE A 5 19.94 12.41 -32.64
N SER A 6 20.39 11.28 -32.10
CA SER A 6 19.54 10.37 -31.32
C SER A 6 19.32 10.96 -29.93
N LEU A 7 18.13 11.52 -29.71
CA LEU A 7 17.62 11.86 -28.39
C LEU A 7 17.20 10.57 -27.68
N LEU A 8 18.03 10.05 -26.77
CA LEU A 8 17.61 9.01 -25.83
C LEU A 8 16.71 9.66 -24.79
N ALA A 9 15.40 9.60 -25.00
CA ALA A 9 14.42 9.87 -23.97
C ALA A 9 14.54 8.78 -22.89
N ALA A 10 15.16 9.12 -21.76
CA ALA A 10 15.19 8.25 -20.60
C ALA A 10 13.74 8.02 -20.12
N CYS A 11 13.24 6.78 -20.24
CA CYS A 11 12.00 6.39 -19.59
C CYS A 11 12.19 6.53 -18.08
N SER A 12 11.58 7.56 -17.49
CA SER A 12 11.41 7.68 -16.05
C SER A 12 10.34 6.69 -15.60
N THR A 13 10.70 5.41 -15.55
CA THR A 13 9.88 4.43 -14.83
C THR A 13 9.92 4.82 -13.37
N LYS A 14 8.90 5.56 -12.91
CA LYS A 14 8.58 5.69 -11.49
C LYS A 14 8.22 4.28 -11.00
N HIS A 15 9.23 3.47 -10.77
CA HIS A 15 9.11 2.18 -10.14
C HIS A 15 8.82 2.47 -8.66
N SER A 16 7.56 2.80 -8.37
CA SER A 16 7.07 2.78 -7.00
C SER A 16 7.07 1.32 -6.61
N SER A 17 8.14 0.87 -5.95
CA SER A 17 8.27 -0.49 -5.42
C SER A 17 7.27 -0.78 -4.29
N THR A 18 6.15 -0.06 -4.19
CA THR A 18 5.11 -0.24 -3.18
C THR A 18 3.96 -0.99 -3.84
N ALA A 19 3.71 -2.22 -3.38
CA ALA A 19 2.67 -3.07 -3.94
C ALA A 19 1.32 -2.80 -3.25
N TYR A 20 1.35 -2.56 -1.93
CA TYR A 20 0.15 -2.41 -1.11
C TYR A 20 0.30 -1.28 -0.10
N ALA A 21 -0.80 -0.58 0.16
CA ALA A 21 -0.92 0.39 1.24
C ALA A 21 -1.90 -0.15 2.30
N ILE A 22 -1.50 -0.06 3.56
CA ILE A 22 -2.24 -0.61 4.70
C ILE A 22 -2.55 0.52 5.67
N GLY A 23 -3.80 0.64 6.09
CA GLY A 23 -4.24 1.65 7.06
C GLY A 23 -5.12 1.08 8.15
N ALA A 24 -4.99 1.62 9.36
CA ALA A 24 -5.88 1.36 10.48
C ALA A 24 -6.93 2.46 10.57
N TYR A 25 -8.20 2.09 10.67
CA TYR A 25 -9.34 3.01 10.69
C TYR A 25 -10.19 2.84 11.94
N ASP A 26 -10.81 3.89 12.45
CA ASP A 26 -11.82 3.78 13.50
C ASP A 26 -13.18 3.34 12.95
N SER A 27 -14.17 3.18 13.83
CA SER A 27 -15.54 2.81 13.44
C SER A 27 -16.26 3.87 12.60
N LYS A 28 -15.74 5.11 12.56
CA LYS A 28 -16.26 6.23 11.77
C LYS A 28 -15.54 6.36 10.42
N GLY A 29 -14.52 5.54 10.17
CA GLY A 29 -13.72 5.58 8.95
C GLY A 29 -12.57 6.59 8.99
N ASN A 30 -12.23 7.14 10.15
CA ASN A 30 -11.06 8.02 10.30
C ASN A 30 -9.79 7.19 10.36
N LEU A 31 -8.76 7.65 9.67
CA LEU A 31 -7.46 7.00 9.67
C LEU A 31 -6.77 7.25 11.04
N LEU A 32 -6.43 6.16 11.74
CA LEU A 32 -5.82 6.17 13.07
C LEU A 32 -4.28 6.30 13.04
N SER A 33 -3.64 5.95 11.91
CA SER A 33 -2.19 6.06 11.73
C SER A 33 -1.81 6.35 10.27
N LYS A 34 -0.59 6.84 10.02
CA LYS A 34 -0.08 6.95 8.64
C LYS A 34 -0.13 5.58 7.97
N ARG A 35 -0.54 5.55 6.69
CA ARG A 35 -0.56 4.30 5.92
C ARG A 35 0.85 3.73 5.83
N ALA A 36 0.97 2.42 6.04
CA ALA A 36 2.21 1.69 5.85
C ALA A 36 2.25 1.16 4.40
N ASP A 37 3.29 1.53 3.66
CA ASP A 37 3.52 1.02 2.31
C ASP A 37 4.34 -0.26 2.35
N VAL A 38 3.79 -1.34 1.83
CA VAL A 38 4.41 -2.67 1.78
C VAL A 38 4.90 -2.95 0.37
N LYS A 39 6.19 -3.30 0.25
CA LYS A 39 6.89 -3.24 -1.03
C LYS A 39 6.68 -4.42 -1.98
N SER A 40 6.57 -5.68 -1.53
CA SER A 40 6.47 -6.76 -2.53
C SER A 40 6.06 -8.15 -2.05
N ASN A 41 5.43 -8.32 -0.89
CA ASN A 41 4.89 -9.63 -0.53
C ASN A 41 3.61 -9.52 0.30
N GLU A 42 2.70 -10.48 0.10
CA GLU A 42 1.49 -10.60 0.91
C GLU A 42 1.82 -10.89 2.39
N ALA A 43 2.99 -11.48 2.66
CA ALA A 43 3.48 -11.73 4.03
C ALA A 43 3.66 -10.44 4.86
N GLY A 44 4.09 -9.34 4.21
CA GLY A 44 4.19 -8.04 4.86
C GLY A 44 2.82 -7.48 5.27
N ILE A 45 1.75 -7.87 4.58
CA ILE A 45 0.38 -7.43 4.91
C ILE A 45 -0.07 -7.99 6.25
N THR A 46 0.15 -9.29 6.46
CA THR A 46 -0.21 -9.94 7.73
C THR A 46 0.59 -9.36 8.90
N THR A 47 1.90 -9.19 8.72
CA THR A 47 2.76 -8.61 9.78
C THR A 47 2.34 -7.18 10.15
N ALA A 48 2.07 -6.34 9.14
CA ALA A 48 1.61 -4.97 9.36
C ALA A 48 0.23 -4.94 10.03
N ARG A 49 -0.70 -5.81 9.61
CA ARG A 49 -2.02 -5.95 10.24
C ARG A 49 -1.90 -6.32 11.71
N ASP A 50 -1.12 -7.34 12.02
CA ASP A 50 -0.99 -7.83 13.40
C ASP A 50 -0.35 -6.75 14.30
N THR A 51 0.65 -6.05 13.78
CA THR A 51 1.26 -4.88 14.46
C THR A 51 0.24 -3.77 14.69
N LEU A 52 -0.54 -3.41 13.65
CA LEU A 52 -1.57 -2.37 13.77
C LEU A 52 -2.67 -2.76 14.76
N CYS A 53 -3.03 -4.04 14.85
CA CYS A 53 -4.02 -4.51 15.83
C CYS A 53 -3.48 -4.50 17.26
N GLN A 54 -2.19 -4.75 17.48
CA GLN A 54 -1.58 -4.58 18.80
C GLN A 54 -1.59 -3.12 19.25
N VAL A 55 -1.34 -2.18 18.33
CA VAL A 55 -1.34 -0.74 18.63
C VAL A 55 -2.77 -0.18 18.74
N TYR A 56 -3.68 -0.66 17.90
CA TYR A 56 -5.08 -0.20 17.83
C TYR A 56 -6.06 -1.38 17.90
N PRO A 57 -6.37 -1.91 19.11
CA PRO A 57 -7.16 -3.14 19.29
C PRO A 57 -8.59 -3.11 18.72
N ARG A 58 -9.13 -1.90 18.48
CA ARG A 58 -10.49 -1.70 17.95
C ARG A 58 -10.51 -1.15 16.52
N ALA A 59 -9.36 -1.13 15.85
CA ALA A 59 -9.27 -0.64 14.49
C ALA A 59 -9.90 -1.60 13.47
N VAL A 60 -10.28 -1.03 12.33
CA VAL A 60 -10.59 -1.72 11.10
C VAL A 60 -9.40 -1.52 10.17
N ILE A 61 -8.68 -2.59 9.87
CA ILE A 61 -7.56 -2.58 8.93
C ILE A 61 -8.13 -2.64 7.51
N ARG A 62 -7.64 -1.75 6.64
CA ARG A 62 -7.90 -1.80 5.20
C ARG A 62 -6.62 -1.90 4.41
N VAL A 63 -6.67 -2.67 3.33
CA VAL A 63 -5.53 -2.95 2.45
C VAL A 63 -5.92 -2.61 1.03
N THR A 64 -5.15 -1.73 0.38
CA THR A 64 -5.37 -1.30 -0.99
C THR A 64 -4.14 -1.55 -1.84
N ASN A 65 -4.33 -2.04 -3.06
CA ASN A 65 -3.24 -2.17 -4.04
C ASN A 65 -2.81 -0.78 -4.51
N HIS A 66 -1.52 -0.50 -4.46
CA HIS A 66 -0.99 0.81 -4.84
C HIS A 66 -0.98 1.01 -6.37
N SER A 67 -1.02 -0.05 -7.17
CA SER A 67 -1.03 0.02 -8.64
C SER A 67 -2.37 0.50 -9.21
N ASN A 68 -3.50 0.07 -8.65
CA ASN A 68 -4.83 0.39 -9.17
C ASN A 68 -5.79 0.98 -8.13
N GLY A 69 -5.38 1.10 -6.87
CA GLY A 69 -6.21 1.61 -5.77
C GLY A 69 -7.30 0.65 -5.29
N GLU A 70 -7.34 -0.58 -5.81
CA GLU A 70 -8.37 -1.55 -5.46
C GLU A 70 -8.19 -2.08 -4.04
N GLU A 71 -9.30 -2.24 -3.32
CA GLU A 71 -9.30 -2.87 -2.01
C GLU A 71 -9.09 -4.38 -2.13
N MET A 72 -8.13 -4.91 -1.38
CA MET A 72 -7.84 -6.34 -1.38
C MET A 72 -8.79 -7.08 -0.45
N THR A 73 -9.88 -7.60 -0.99
CA THR A 73 -10.95 -8.28 -0.23
C THR A 73 -10.46 -9.49 0.58
N GLN A 74 -9.38 -10.14 0.15
CA GLN A 74 -8.76 -11.24 0.92
C GLN A 74 -8.10 -10.78 2.23
N TYR A 75 -7.72 -9.49 2.33
CA TYR A 75 -7.05 -8.90 3.49
C TYR A 75 -7.84 -7.77 4.15
N SER A 76 -8.96 -7.36 3.57
CA SER A 76 -9.72 -6.16 3.93
C SER A 76 -11.24 -6.35 3.75
N PRO A 77 -12.09 -5.80 4.64
CA PRO A 77 -11.72 -5.20 5.92
C PRO A 77 -11.40 -6.26 6.97
N TYR A 78 -10.42 -6.00 7.84
CA TYR A 78 -10.14 -6.84 9.00
C TYR A 78 -10.40 -6.07 10.30
N ARG A 79 -11.25 -6.61 11.18
CA ARG A 79 -11.50 -6.01 12.50
C ARG A 79 -10.53 -6.61 13.51
N CYS A 80 -9.70 -5.75 14.11
CA CYS A 80 -8.87 -6.11 15.24
C CYS A 80 -9.74 -6.57 16.42
N ARG A 81 -9.17 -7.44 17.26
CA ARG A 81 -9.80 -8.01 18.46
C ARG A 81 -8.91 -7.78 19.67
#